data_AF-A0A2V8YI80-F1
#
_entry.id   AF-A0A2V8YI80-F1
#
_cell.length_a   1.000
_cell.length_b   1.000
_cell.length_c   1.000
_cell.angle_alpha   90.00
_cell.angle_beta   90.00
_cell.angle_gamma   90.00
#
_symmetry.space_group_name_H-M   'P 1'
#
loop_
_entity.id
_entity.type
_entity.pdbx_description
1 polymer ?
#
loop_
_entity_poly.entity_id
_entity_poly.type
_entity_poly.pdbx_seq_one_letter_code
_entity_poly.pdbx_strand_id
1 'polypeptide(L)'
;MPFESYERTKPYAGAIRHAVEQKSMPPWFADPAVGKFANDPSLSAAEIATLAAWAEANAPAGDKKDAPPLRRWAENWSISEPDLVLSMPQPVSLPASGDIEYTYEIAPTHFAGDRWVRMSEVLPSLRSNVHHAVVYIRPPDSSWLRHAPVGIPFTASTLNDPDDRRGALWTDSDILLVYAPGSSPDEWPADMAQFIPAGSDLVFQMHYTTNGHAASDRTSIGLILSKQVPTWRVLTLQLTNDHFLIPPGDPNFRVEARGTLPKDTTLLSFMPHMHLRGKRFEYNLIHRNKHAAGKPAYEIEPLLHVNYHFHRQMSYRLAQPRFLKAGTELQAVAWYDNSEKNPHNPDPGATVRWGEQTYDEMMVVFFDVAVPASMDKQRFFIRPKN
;
A
#
# COMPACT_ATOMS: atom_id res chain seq x y z
N MET A 1 0.57 24.48 3.22
CA MET A 1 -0.59 25.40 3.38
C MET A 1 -1.66 25.03 2.37
N PRO A 2 -2.95 24.98 2.74
CA PRO A 2 -4.03 24.65 1.81
C PRO A 2 -4.48 25.87 0.98
N PHE A 3 -4.70 25.67 -0.33
CA PHE A 3 -5.18 26.67 -1.29
C PHE A 3 -6.72 26.75 -1.30
N GLU A 4 -7.29 27.28 -0.21
CA GLU A 4 -8.76 27.27 0.02
C GLU A 4 -9.48 28.56 -0.38
N SER A 5 -8.74 29.62 -0.70
CA SER A 5 -9.31 30.88 -1.17
C SER A 5 -8.43 31.49 -2.25
N TYR A 6 -9.04 32.30 -3.12
CA TYR A 6 -8.31 33.02 -4.16
C TYR A 6 -7.17 33.88 -3.57
N GLU A 7 -7.43 34.64 -2.49
CA GLU A 7 -6.41 35.48 -1.85
C GLU A 7 -5.23 34.70 -1.30
N ARG A 8 -5.45 33.46 -0.82
CA ARG A 8 -4.38 32.57 -0.36
C ARG A 8 -3.65 31.89 -1.52
N THR A 9 -4.30 31.73 -2.67
CA THR A 9 -3.78 30.97 -3.81
C THR A 9 -3.01 31.85 -4.79
N LYS A 10 -3.52 33.05 -5.09
CA LYS A 10 -2.93 34.01 -6.04
C LYS A 10 -1.43 34.26 -5.81
N PRO A 11 -0.92 34.46 -4.57
CA PRO A 11 0.50 34.68 -4.35
C PRO A 11 1.41 33.53 -4.82
N TYR A 12 0.83 32.33 -4.99
CA TYR A 12 1.54 31.13 -5.43
C TYR A 12 1.36 30.83 -6.92
N ALA A 13 0.74 31.70 -7.71
CA ALA A 13 0.44 31.42 -9.12
C ALA A 13 1.67 30.99 -9.94
N GLY A 14 2.80 31.67 -9.77
CA GLY A 14 4.06 31.29 -10.43
C GLY A 14 4.59 29.91 -9.98
N ALA A 15 4.46 29.58 -8.69
CA ALA A 15 4.85 28.28 -8.15
C ALA A 15 3.92 27.16 -8.62
N ILE A 16 2.61 27.42 -8.70
CA ILE A 16 1.61 26.50 -9.24
C ILE A 16 1.96 26.19 -10.70
N ARG A 17 2.14 27.23 -11.53
CA ARG A 17 2.57 27.08 -12.92
C ARG A 17 3.81 26.20 -13.02
N HIS A 18 4.87 26.56 -12.28
CA HIS A 18 6.12 25.82 -12.33
C HIS A 18 5.92 24.34 -11.96
N ALA A 19 5.17 24.06 -10.89
CA ALA A 19 4.93 22.69 -10.44
C ALA A 19 4.13 21.85 -11.47
N VAL A 20 3.11 22.43 -12.10
CA VAL A 20 2.30 21.70 -13.11
C VAL A 20 3.03 21.54 -14.43
N GLU A 21 3.83 22.52 -14.86
CA GLU A 21 4.68 22.41 -16.06
C GLU A 21 5.78 21.36 -15.88
N GLN A 22 6.36 21.27 -14.67
CA GLN A 22 7.33 20.22 -14.31
C GLN A 22 6.66 18.88 -13.97
N LYS A 23 5.32 18.80 -13.96
CA LYS A 23 4.53 17.62 -13.57
C LYS A 23 4.89 17.05 -12.20
N SER A 24 5.39 17.89 -11.29
CA SER A 24 5.67 17.50 -9.92
C SER A 24 4.41 17.50 -9.05
N MET A 25 3.34 18.17 -9.52
CA MET A 25 2.03 18.22 -8.86
C MET A 25 0.88 18.08 -9.87
N PRO A 26 -0.14 17.24 -9.59
CA PRO A 26 -0.19 16.26 -8.50
C PRO A 26 0.92 15.20 -8.63
N PRO A 27 1.49 14.72 -7.51
CA PRO A 27 2.58 13.76 -7.57
C PRO A 27 2.05 12.41 -8.07
N TRP A 28 2.63 11.92 -9.15
CA TRP A 28 2.36 10.61 -9.72
C TRP A 28 3.67 10.00 -10.21
N PHE A 29 3.94 8.76 -9.82
CA PHE A 29 5.25 8.15 -9.97
C PHE A 29 5.28 7.00 -10.96
N ALA A 30 4.12 6.59 -11.48
CA ALA A 30 4.07 5.60 -12.55
C ALA A 30 4.52 6.23 -13.88
N ASP A 31 5.27 5.45 -14.66
CA ASP A 31 5.62 5.82 -16.03
C ASP A 31 4.34 5.90 -16.88
N PRO A 32 4.00 7.06 -17.48
CA PRO A 32 2.77 7.21 -18.26
C PRO A 32 2.74 6.34 -19.53
N ALA A 33 3.89 5.82 -19.98
CA ALA A 33 4.01 4.90 -21.10
C ALA A 33 3.68 3.44 -20.73
N VAL A 34 3.61 3.09 -19.45
CA VAL A 34 3.41 1.72 -18.98
C VAL A 34 2.15 1.62 -18.10
N GLY A 35 1.21 0.79 -18.55
CA GLY A 35 -0.07 0.63 -17.86
C GLY A 35 -0.99 1.84 -17.96
N LYS A 36 -2.22 1.69 -17.45
CA LYS A 36 -3.20 2.76 -17.28
C LYS A 36 -3.94 2.55 -15.97
N PHE A 37 -4.07 3.61 -15.18
CA PHE A 37 -4.54 3.52 -13.80
C PHE A 37 -5.74 4.43 -13.57
N ALA A 38 -6.76 3.92 -12.88
CA ALA A 38 -7.99 4.64 -12.58
C ALA A 38 -7.77 5.81 -11.60
N ASN A 39 -6.72 5.72 -10.79
CA ASN A 39 -6.39 6.69 -9.76
C ASN A 39 -5.19 7.58 -10.11
N ASP A 40 -4.83 7.69 -11.39
CA ASP A 40 -3.82 8.63 -11.89
C ASP A 40 -4.35 10.08 -11.77
N PRO A 41 -3.78 10.93 -10.89
CA PRO A 41 -4.22 12.30 -10.69
C PRO A 41 -3.53 13.28 -11.65
N SER A 42 -2.74 12.80 -12.61
CA SER A 42 -1.95 13.65 -13.51
C SER A 42 -2.83 14.58 -14.33
N LEU A 43 -2.40 15.83 -14.46
CA LEU A 43 -3.09 16.82 -15.29
C LEU A 43 -2.83 16.55 -16.77
N SER A 44 -3.88 16.72 -17.57
CA SER A 44 -3.78 16.76 -19.03
C SER A 44 -3.01 18.00 -19.50
N ALA A 45 -2.52 17.97 -20.75
CA ALA A 45 -1.83 19.12 -21.34
C ALA A 45 -2.71 20.39 -21.37
N ALA A 46 -4.03 20.23 -21.56
CA ALA A 46 -4.98 21.34 -21.57
C ALA A 46 -5.17 21.95 -20.18
N GLU A 47 -5.22 21.13 -19.13
CA GLU A 47 -5.33 21.60 -17.74
C GLU A 47 -4.04 22.33 -17.32
N ILE A 48 -2.87 21.79 -17.67
CA ILE A 48 -1.58 22.45 -17.44
C ILE A 48 -1.55 23.81 -18.14
N ALA A 49 -1.92 23.86 -19.42
CA ALA A 49 -1.96 25.10 -20.20
C ALA A 49 -2.93 26.13 -19.60
N THR A 50 -4.07 25.67 -19.09
CA THR A 50 -5.05 26.53 -18.42
C THR A 50 -4.46 27.18 -17.17
N LEU A 51 -3.81 26.40 -16.31
CA LEU A 51 -3.17 26.91 -15.09
C LEU A 51 -1.98 27.84 -15.40
N ALA A 52 -1.19 27.50 -16.42
CA ALA A 52 -0.07 28.32 -16.86
C ALA A 52 -0.55 29.69 -17.40
N ALA A 53 -1.55 29.69 -18.28
CA ALA A 53 -2.14 30.92 -18.83
C ALA A 53 -2.76 31.81 -17.74
N TRP A 54 -3.44 31.20 -16.75
CA TRP A 54 -3.95 31.94 -15.60
C TRP A 54 -2.82 32.62 -14.82
N ALA A 55 -1.73 31.92 -14.54
CA ALA A 55 -0.58 32.49 -13.84
C ALA A 55 0.11 33.60 -14.65
N GLU A 56 0.27 33.42 -15.96
CA GLU A 56 0.86 34.42 -16.87
C GLU A 56 0.03 35.71 -16.95
N ALA A 57 -1.30 35.59 -16.87
CA ALA A 57 -2.21 36.73 -16.82
C ALA A 57 -2.23 37.44 -15.46
N ASN A 58 -1.24 37.19 -14.58
CA ASN A 58 -1.18 37.66 -13.19
C ASN A 58 -2.35 37.16 -12.32
N ALA A 59 -2.78 35.93 -12.58
CA ALA A 59 -3.77 35.20 -11.79
C ALA A 59 -5.08 35.98 -11.59
N PRO A 60 -5.81 36.35 -12.66
CA PRO A 60 -7.05 37.09 -12.52
C PRO A 60 -8.09 36.29 -11.73
N ALA A 61 -8.91 36.99 -10.94
CA ALA A 61 -10.05 36.39 -10.26
C ALA A 61 -11.16 36.09 -11.29
N GLY A 62 -11.80 34.92 -11.17
CA GLY A 62 -13.06 34.65 -11.87
C GLY A 62 -14.25 35.35 -11.20
N ASP A 63 -15.46 35.16 -11.76
CA ASP A 63 -16.69 35.60 -11.08
C ASP A 63 -16.87 34.78 -9.79
N LYS A 64 -17.12 35.47 -8.67
CA LYS A 64 -17.40 34.83 -7.39
C LYS A 64 -18.65 33.95 -7.43
N LYS A 65 -19.60 34.23 -8.34
CA LYS A 65 -20.82 33.42 -8.52
C LYS A 65 -20.54 32.07 -9.15
N ASP A 66 -19.45 31.94 -9.90
CA ASP A 66 -19.04 30.69 -10.54
C ASP A 66 -18.10 29.86 -9.64
N ALA A 67 -17.74 30.38 -8.46
CA ALA A 67 -16.87 29.68 -7.54
C ALA A 67 -17.55 28.39 -7.02
N PRO A 68 -16.87 27.24 -7.05
CA PRO A 68 -17.41 26.02 -6.46
C PRO A 68 -17.62 26.22 -4.95
N PRO A 69 -18.57 25.48 -4.34
CA PRO A 69 -18.72 25.50 -2.89
C PRO A 69 -17.39 25.10 -2.23
N LEU A 70 -17.09 25.74 -1.10
CA LEU A 70 -15.88 25.42 -0.33
C LEU A 70 -15.83 23.92 -0.05
N ARG A 71 -14.72 23.29 -0.45
CA ARG A 71 -14.50 21.87 -0.21
C ARG A 71 -14.45 21.65 1.30
N ARG A 72 -15.37 20.84 1.80
CA ARG A 72 -15.32 20.32 3.17
C ARG A 72 -14.47 19.06 3.14
N TRP A 73 -13.30 19.14 3.73
CA TRP A 73 -12.47 17.97 3.95
C TRP A 73 -13.11 17.12 5.03
N ALA A 74 -13.10 15.81 4.87
CA ALA A 74 -13.55 14.94 5.94
C ALA A 74 -12.61 15.11 7.15
N GLU A 75 -13.20 15.41 8.31
CA GLU A 75 -12.44 15.51 9.56
C GLU A 75 -12.05 14.10 10.08
N ASN A 76 -12.83 13.08 9.71
CA ASN A 76 -12.67 11.68 10.13
C ASN A 76 -12.36 10.76 8.93
N TRP A 77 -13.41 10.21 8.32
CA TRP A 77 -13.35 9.21 7.24
C TRP A 77 -13.45 9.85 5.86
N SER A 78 -12.54 9.50 4.96
CA SER A 78 -12.58 9.86 3.55
C SER A 78 -13.57 9.00 2.75
N ILE A 79 -13.92 7.81 3.24
CA ILE A 79 -15.05 7.02 2.76
C ILE A 79 -16.38 7.57 3.28
N SER A 80 -17.50 7.12 2.71
CA SER A 80 -18.81 7.40 3.32
C SER A 80 -18.87 6.85 4.74
N GLU A 81 -19.84 7.28 5.55
CA GLU A 81 -19.98 6.83 6.93
C GLU A 81 -19.86 5.30 7.04
N PRO A 82 -18.86 4.77 7.79
CA PRO A 82 -18.65 3.34 7.89
C PRO A 82 -19.83 2.63 8.56
N ASP A 83 -20.21 1.46 8.04
CA ASP A 83 -21.20 0.59 8.69
C ASP A 83 -20.65 -0.01 9.99
N LEU A 84 -19.33 -0.22 10.05
CA LEU A 84 -18.62 -0.75 11.20
C LEU A 84 -17.32 0.04 11.41
N VAL A 85 -17.00 0.31 12.68
CA VAL A 85 -15.70 0.85 13.09
C VAL A 85 -15.11 -0.08 14.13
N LEU A 86 -13.89 -0.55 13.88
CA LEU A 86 -13.12 -1.38 14.81
C LEU A 86 -11.83 -0.64 15.18
N SER A 87 -11.53 -0.54 16.46
CA SER A 87 -10.34 0.15 16.96
C SER A 87 -9.38 -0.83 17.60
N MET A 88 -8.10 -0.49 17.60
CA MET A 88 -7.15 -1.06 18.55
C MET A 88 -7.74 -0.98 19.97
N PRO A 89 -7.84 -2.11 20.71
CA PRO A 89 -8.43 -2.13 22.05
C PRO A 89 -7.79 -1.16 23.04
N GLN A 90 -6.48 -0.97 22.98
CA GLN A 90 -5.73 -0.03 23.81
C GLN A 90 -4.97 1.00 22.98
N PRO A 91 -4.69 2.19 23.54
CA PRO A 91 -3.78 3.13 22.92
C PRO A 91 -2.32 2.66 23.11
N VAL A 92 -1.50 2.78 22.06
CA VAL A 92 -0.06 2.51 22.11
C VAL A 92 0.66 3.79 22.57
N SER A 93 1.53 3.69 23.58
CA SER A 93 2.35 4.81 24.05
C SER A 93 3.64 4.88 23.22
N LEU A 94 3.96 6.07 22.71
CA LEU A 94 5.09 6.29 21.81
C LEU A 94 6.13 7.20 22.48
N PRO A 95 7.42 6.81 22.50
CA PRO A 95 8.48 7.67 22.99
C PRO A 95 8.70 8.87 22.07
N ALA A 96 9.39 9.90 22.58
CA ALA A 96 9.74 11.08 21.79
C ALA A 96 10.80 10.80 20.72
N SER A 97 11.69 9.84 20.96
CA SER A 97 12.83 9.50 20.12
C SER A 97 13.18 8.01 20.23
N GLY A 98 14.02 7.54 19.31
CA GLY A 98 14.46 6.15 19.22
C GLY A 98 13.58 5.32 18.28
N ASP A 99 14.04 4.10 18.05
CA ASP A 99 13.36 3.12 17.21
C ASP A 99 12.19 2.51 17.98
N ILE A 100 11.12 2.19 17.23
CA ILE A 100 9.96 1.48 17.75
C ILE A 100 9.86 0.18 16.95
N GLU A 101 9.93 -0.94 17.65
CA GLU A 101 9.68 -2.25 17.03
C GLU A 101 8.23 -2.31 16.53
N TYR A 102 8.00 -3.05 15.45
CA TYR A 102 6.65 -3.29 14.95
C TYR A 102 5.73 -3.72 16.09
N THR A 103 4.68 -2.93 16.30
CA THR A 103 3.76 -3.11 17.41
C THR A 103 2.49 -3.74 16.88
N TYR A 104 2.05 -4.81 17.53
CA TYR A 104 0.89 -5.59 17.15
C TYR A 104 -0.19 -5.44 18.19
N GLU A 105 -1.44 -5.45 17.74
CA GLU A 105 -2.58 -5.61 18.65
C GLU A 105 -3.66 -6.46 17.99
N ILE A 106 -4.14 -7.46 18.73
CA ILE A 106 -5.23 -8.34 18.29
C ILE A 106 -6.54 -7.76 18.82
N ALA A 107 -7.43 -7.38 17.90
CA ALA A 107 -8.74 -6.82 18.16
C ALA A 107 -9.85 -7.83 17.79
N PRO A 108 -10.54 -8.43 18.78
CA PRO A 108 -11.65 -9.32 18.51
C PRO A 108 -12.83 -8.61 17.84
N THR A 109 -13.32 -9.15 16.72
CA THR A 109 -14.46 -8.54 16.02
C THR A 109 -15.80 -8.89 16.65
N HIS A 110 -15.87 -10.06 17.32
CA HIS A 110 -17.11 -10.66 17.84
C HIS A 110 -18.24 -10.79 16.80
N PHE A 111 -17.90 -10.84 15.51
CA PHE A 111 -18.92 -10.97 14.46
C PHE A 111 -19.62 -12.32 14.55
N ALA A 112 -20.93 -12.29 14.78
CA ALA A 112 -21.77 -13.50 14.83
C ALA A 112 -21.95 -14.20 13.47
N GLY A 113 -21.60 -13.52 12.37
CA GLY A 113 -21.69 -14.06 11.01
C GLY A 113 -20.64 -13.41 10.12
N ASP A 114 -20.46 -13.98 8.93
CA ASP A 114 -19.47 -13.50 7.99
C ASP A 114 -19.75 -12.05 7.54
N ARG A 115 -18.70 -11.35 7.11
CA ARG A 115 -18.79 -9.98 6.60
C ARG A 115 -18.09 -9.86 5.26
N TRP A 116 -18.77 -9.26 4.30
CA TRP A 116 -18.21 -8.86 3.02
C TRP A 116 -17.93 -7.36 3.06
N VAL A 117 -16.66 -6.96 2.93
CA VAL A 117 -16.19 -5.58 3.03
C VAL A 117 -15.91 -5.03 1.64
N ARG A 118 -16.68 -4.01 1.24
CA ARG A 118 -16.55 -3.36 -0.07
C ARG A 118 -15.60 -2.16 -0.04
N MET A 119 -15.53 -1.44 1.07
CA MET A 119 -14.56 -0.37 1.28
C MET A 119 -13.96 -0.47 2.68
N SER A 120 -12.70 -0.05 2.79
CA SER A 120 -12.00 0.06 4.06
C SER A 120 -11.08 1.26 4.10
N GLU A 121 -11.00 1.90 5.26
CA GLU A 121 -10.07 3.00 5.54
C GLU A 121 -9.48 2.81 6.94
N VAL A 122 -8.16 2.95 7.06
CA VAL A 122 -7.49 3.07 8.36
C VAL A 122 -7.41 4.54 8.76
N LEU A 123 -7.75 4.82 10.02
CA LEU A 123 -7.75 6.12 10.65
C LEU A 123 -6.90 6.09 11.92
N PRO A 124 -5.62 6.48 11.83
CA PRO A 124 -4.79 6.74 13.00
C PRO A 124 -5.34 7.91 13.81
N SER A 125 -5.34 7.80 15.14
CA SER A 125 -5.62 8.97 15.98
C SER A 125 -4.43 9.94 15.96
N LEU A 126 -3.23 9.45 15.64
CA LEU A 126 -2.00 10.22 15.52
C LEU A 126 -1.28 9.92 14.19
N ARG A 127 -1.83 10.46 13.09
CA ARG A 127 -1.29 10.30 11.72
C ARG A 127 0.18 10.70 11.57
N SER A 128 0.69 11.61 12.40
CA SER A 128 2.09 12.08 12.37
C SER A 128 3.12 11.03 12.79
N ASN A 129 2.69 9.95 13.44
CA ASN A 129 3.57 8.93 13.98
C ASN A 129 3.32 7.55 13.35
N VAL A 130 2.15 7.30 12.74
CA VAL A 130 1.89 6.07 12.00
C VAL A 130 2.48 6.19 10.59
N HIS A 131 3.60 5.50 10.37
CA HIS A 131 4.20 5.41 9.05
C HIS A 131 3.49 4.35 8.20
N HIS A 132 3.31 3.15 8.75
CA HIS A 132 2.51 2.08 8.12
C HIS A 132 1.56 1.42 9.11
N ALA A 133 0.47 0.88 8.57
CA ALA A 133 -0.35 -0.09 9.28
C ALA A 133 -0.77 -1.19 8.31
N VAL A 134 -0.72 -2.45 8.76
CA VAL A 134 -1.32 -3.57 8.04
C VAL A 134 -2.39 -4.17 8.95
N VAL A 135 -3.60 -4.34 8.41
CA VAL A 135 -4.69 -4.99 9.14
C VAL A 135 -4.87 -6.38 8.55
N TYR A 136 -4.49 -7.41 9.32
CA TYR A 136 -4.69 -8.80 8.94
C TYR A 136 -5.99 -9.34 9.50
N ILE A 137 -6.56 -10.32 8.80
CA ILE A 137 -7.70 -11.11 9.26
C ILE A 137 -7.14 -12.40 9.84
N ARG A 138 -7.42 -12.65 11.12
CA ARG A 138 -7.07 -13.90 11.80
C ARG A 138 -8.33 -14.73 12.07
N PRO A 139 -8.59 -15.79 11.28
CA PRO A 139 -9.73 -16.68 11.51
C PRO A 139 -9.68 -17.38 12.88
N PRO A 140 -10.82 -17.82 13.44
CA PRO A 140 -10.89 -18.47 14.76
C PRO A 140 -10.00 -19.72 14.93
N ASP A 141 -9.79 -20.46 13.85
CA ASP A 141 -9.00 -21.70 13.80
C ASP A 141 -7.53 -21.46 13.44
N SER A 142 -7.11 -20.21 13.26
CA SER A 142 -5.73 -19.88 12.94
C SER A 142 -4.76 -20.30 14.05
N SER A 143 -3.60 -20.83 13.64
CA SER A 143 -2.46 -21.07 14.53
C SER A 143 -1.58 -19.84 14.69
N TRP A 144 -1.76 -18.81 13.86
CA TRP A 144 -0.93 -17.61 13.86
C TRP A 144 -1.21 -16.74 15.09
N LEU A 145 -0.15 -16.37 15.83
CA LEU A 145 -0.24 -15.56 17.05
C LEU A 145 -1.18 -16.16 18.10
N ARG A 146 -1.25 -17.49 18.16
CA ARG A 146 -2.24 -18.20 18.99
C ARG A 146 -1.99 -18.03 20.49
N HIS A 147 -0.75 -17.82 20.91
CA HIS A 147 -0.38 -17.58 22.31
C HIS A 147 -0.04 -16.11 22.58
N ALA A 148 -0.12 -15.25 21.56
CA ALA A 148 0.05 -13.82 21.71
C ALA A 148 -1.10 -13.21 22.53
N PRO A 149 -0.84 -12.12 23.28
CA PRO A 149 -1.86 -11.51 24.10
C PRO A 149 -2.92 -10.80 23.25
N VAL A 150 -4.18 -10.94 23.65
CA VAL A 150 -5.33 -10.33 22.96
C VAL A 150 -5.75 -9.03 23.63
N GLY A 151 -5.98 -7.98 22.84
CA GLY A 151 -6.45 -6.68 23.32
C GLY A 151 -5.45 -5.85 24.11
N ILE A 152 -4.16 -6.17 24.01
CA ILE A 152 -3.06 -5.33 24.50
C ILE A 152 -1.92 -5.30 23.46
N PRO A 153 -1.17 -4.19 23.37
CA PRO A 153 -0.05 -4.09 22.44
C PRO A 153 1.10 -5.03 22.80
N PHE A 154 1.75 -5.61 21.80
CA PHE A 154 2.97 -6.41 21.94
C PHE A 154 3.90 -6.22 20.74
N THR A 155 5.13 -6.70 20.84
CA THR A 155 6.08 -6.72 19.73
C THR A 155 6.62 -8.15 19.56
N ALA A 156 7.37 -8.43 18.50
CA ALA A 156 7.94 -9.76 18.33
C ALA A 156 8.87 -10.10 19.51
N SER A 157 9.67 -9.16 19.99
CA SER A 157 10.61 -9.39 21.10
C SER A 157 9.94 -9.67 22.45
N THR A 158 8.69 -9.27 22.66
CA THR A 158 7.96 -9.51 23.92
C THR A 158 7.23 -10.85 23.98
N LEU A 159 7.14 -11.57 22.85
CA LEU A 159 6.49 -12.87 22.78
C LEU A 159 7.40 -13.99 23.30
N ASN A 160 6.86 -14.88 24.13
CA ASN A 160 7.61 -16.01 24.68
C ASN A 160 7.65 -17.21 23.72
N ASP A 161 6.60 -17.40 22.92
CA ASP A 161 6.48 -18.54 22.01
C ASP A 161 7.32 -18.31 20.73
N PRO A 162 8.24 -19.22 20.35
CA PRO A 162 9.07 -19.06 19.16
C PRO A 162 8.30 -19.01 17.83
N ASP A 163 7.19 -19.73 17.72
CA ASP A 163 6.37 -19.74 16.51
C ASP A 163 5.60 -18.43 16.38
N ASP A 164 5.10 -17.87 17.49
CA ASP A 164 4.46 -16.54 17.48
C ASP A 164 5.48 -15.42 17.19
N ARG A 165 6.71 -15.51 17.71
CA ARG A 165 7.79 -14.57 17.36
C ARG A 165 8.10 -14.58 15.86
N ARG A 166 8.21 -15.77 15.28
CA ARG A 166 8.40 -15.92 13.83
C ARG A 166 7.17 -15.43 13.07
N GLY A 167 5.97 -15.73 13.58
CA GLY A 167 4.68 -15.34 13.02
C GLY A 167 4.47 -13.84 12.98
N ALA A 168 4.96 -13.10 13.98
CA ALA A 168 4.93 -11.63 13.96
C ALA A 168 5.71 -11.08 12.76
N LEU A 169 6.88 -11.66 12.45
CA LEU A 169 7.72 -11.24 11.32
C LEU A 169 7.19 -11.74 9.96
N TRP A 170 6.53 -12.91 9.94
CA TRP A 170 6.10 -13.59 8.72
C TRP A 170 4.74 -14.25 8.89
N THR A 171 3.78 -13.85 8.05
CA THR A 171 2.41 -14.39 8.07
C THR A 171 1.88 -14.60 6.65
N ASP A 172 1.04 -15.60 6.49
CA ASP A 172 0.26 -15.85 5.26
C ASP A 172 -1.22 -15.45 5.41
N SER A 173 -1.61 -14.93 6.58
CA SER A 173 -2.97 -14.47 6.88
C SER A 173 -3.49 -13.48 5.84
N ASP A 174 -4.80 -13.47 5.65
CA ASP A 174 -5.45 -12.52 4.75
C ASP A 174 -5.17 -11.09 5.19
N ILE A 175 -4.83 -10.23 4.24
CA ILE A 175 -4.67 -8.80 4.47
C ILE A 175 -6.01 -8.16 4.11
N LEU A 176 -6.57 -7.40 5.06
CA LEU A 176 -7.74 -6.58 4.82
C LEU A 176 -7.35 -5.24 4.19
N LEU A 177 -6.28 -4.60 4.70
CA LEU A 177 -5.82 -3.33 4.19
C LEU A 177 -4.35 -3.11 4.51
N VAL A 178 -3.64 -2.42 3.62
CA VAL A 178 -2.33 -1.82 3.89
C VAL A 178 -2.45 -0.30 3.82
N TYR A 179 -2.01 0.38 4.88
CA TYR A 179 -1.96 1.82 5.00
C TYR A 179 -0.50 2.28 4.96
N ALA A 180 -0.22 3.24 4.09
CA ALA A 180 1.07 3.90 3.96
C ALA A 180 0.91 5.39 3.60
N PRO A 181 1.97 6.20 3.67
CA PRO A 181 1.88 7.63 3.38
C PRO A 181 1.46 7.86 1.92
N GLY A 182 0.30 8.48 1.72
CA GLY A 182 -0.30 8.71 0.40
C GLY A 182 -1.32 7.64 -0.03
N SER A 183 -1.54 6.60 0.78
CA SER A 183 -2.61 5.63 0.52
C SER A 183 -3.99 6.28 0.49
N SER A 184 -4.83 5.79 -0.41
CA SER A 184 -6.26 6.13 -0.46
C SER A 184 -7.06 4.95 0.13
N PRO A 185 -8.29 5.17 0.62
CA PRO A 185 -9.14 4.07 1.07
C PRO A 185 -9.34 3.03 -0.03
N ASP A 186 -9.40 1.76 0.33
CA ASP A 186 -9.75 0.71 -0.61
C ASP A 186 -11.24 0.79 -0.93
N GLU A 187 -11.55 0.73 -2.22
CA GLU A 187 -12.91 0.83 -2.74
C GLU A 187 -13.07 -0.13 -3.91
N TRP A 188 -13.91 -1.14 -3.70
CA TRP A 188 -14.20 -2.16 -4.69
C TRP A 188 -15.54 -1.88 -5.40
N PRO A 189 -15.68 -2.29 -6.68
CA PRO A 189 -16.97 -2.31 -7.37
C PRO A 189 -18.05 -3.08 -6.58
N ALA A 190 -19.32 -2.80 -6.85
CA ALA A 190 -20.43 -3.36 -6.07
C ALA A 190 -20.53 -4.89 -6.06
N ASP A 191 -19.93 -5.58 -7.04
CA ASP A 191 -19.90 -7.04 -7.15
C ASP A 191 -18.61 -7.68 -6.62
N MET A 192 -17.72 -6.88 -6.01
CA MET A 192 -16.45 -7.31 -5.44
C MET A 192 -16.35 -6.89 -3.96
N ALA A 193 -15.80 -7.75 -3.10
CA ALA A 193 -15.50 -7.40 -1.72
C ALA A 193 -14.43 -8.32 -1.11
N GLN A 194 -13.77 -7.88 -0.05
CA GLN A 194 -12.98 -8.74 0.83
C GLN A 194 -13.89 -9.48 1.81
N PHE A 195 -13.40 -10.57 2.40
CA PHE A 195 -14.20 -11.46 3.25
C PHE A 195 -13.57 -11.62 4.64
N ILE A 196 -14.35 -11.33 5.69
CA ILE A 196 -13.99 -11.58 7.08
C ILE A 196 -14.89 -12.70 7.61
N PRO A 197 -14.37 -13.90 7.90
CA PRO A 197 -15.14 -14.97 8.52
C PRO A 197 -15.70 -14.57 9.89
N ALA A 198 -16.86 -15.12 10.25
CA ALA A 198 -17.44 -14.98 11.58
C ALA A 198 -16.44 -15.34 12.69
N GLY A 199 -16.45 -14.57 13.78
CA GLY A 199 -15.58 -14.79 14.94
C GLY A 199 -14.10 -14.49 14.71
N SER A 200 -13.69 -13.99 13.55
CA SER A 200 -12.28 -13.62 13.30
C SER A 200 -11.83 -12.47 14.21
N ASP A 201 -10.53 -12.38 14.45
CA ASP A 201 -9.90 -11.17 14.98
C ASP A 201 -9.32 -10.34 13.83
N LEU A 202 -9.19 -9.03 14.06
CA LEU A 202 -8.32 -8.18 13.25
C LEU A 202 -7.01 -7.98 14.00
N VAL A 203 -5.89 -8.24 13.31
CA VAL A 203 -4.56 -8.00 13.87
C VAL A 203 -4.00 -6.73 13.23
N PHE A 204 -3.84 -5.69 14.03
CA PHE A 204 -3.21 -4.45 13.63
C PHE A 204 -1.70 -4.61 13.79
N GLN A 205 -0.94 -4.54 12.69
CA GLN A 205 0.51 -4.45 12.68
C GLN A 205 0.89 -2.99 12.39
N MET A 206 1.50 -2.33 13.36
CA MET A 206 1.74 -0.89 13.35
C MET A 206 3.23 -0.60 13.27
N HIS A 207 3.62 0.22 12.28
CA HIS A 207 4.96 0.77 12.17
C HIS A 207 4.93 2.25 12.54
N TYR A 208 5.50 2.56 13.71
CA TYR A 208 5.56 3.92 14.24
C TYR A 208 6.93 4.56 13.99
N THR A 209 6.93 5.86 13.71
CA THR A 209 8.14 6.69 13.65
C THR A 209 8.09 7.77 14.73
N THR A 210 9.19 7.97 15.43
CA THR A 210 9.32 9.04 16.44
C THR A 210 9.58 10.40 15.78
N ASN A 211 9.07 11.47 16.38
CA ASN A 211 9.11 12.83 15.80
C ASN A 211 9.50 13.93 16.81
N GLY A 212 10.17 13.55 17.89
CA GLY A 212 10.63 14.47 18.94
C GLY A 212 9.63 14.72 20.07
N HIS A 213 8.41 14.16 19.99
CA HIS A 213 7.37 14.35 21.01
C HIS A 213 6.79 13.01 21.44
N ALA A 214 6.76 12.76 22.75
CA ALA A 214 6.08 11.59 23.30
C ALA A 214 4.57 11.76 23.11
N ALA A 215 3.90 10.70 22.69
CA ALA A 215 2.49 10.76 22.31
C ALA A 215 1.84 9.38 22.45
N SER A 216 0.60 9.27 21.99
CA SER A 216 -0.11 7.99 21.95
C SER A 216 -1.01 7.89 20.73
N ASP A 217 -1.12 6.70 20.17
CA ASP A 217 -1.97 6.40 19.02
C ASP A 217 -2.97 5.28 19.36
N ARG A 218 -4.21 5.46 18.91
CA ARG A 218 -5.25 4.45 18.90
C ARG A 218 -5.90 4.42 17.53
N THR A 219 -5.26 3.70 16.62
CA THR A 219 -5.72 3.50 15.25
C THR A 219 -7.04 2.74 15.20
N SER A 220 -7.90 3.15 14.26
CA SER A 220 -9.17 2.48 13.93
C SER A 220 -9.23 2.11 12.44
N ILE A 221 -10.10 1.18 12.09
CA ILE A 221 -10.47 0.86 10.72
C ILE A 221 -11.99 1.03 10.56
N GLY A 222 -12.39 1.78 9.53
CA GLY A 222 -13.78 1.93 9.10
C GLY A 222 -14.07 0.99 7.94
N LEU A 223 -15.18 0.27 7.99
CA LEU A 223 -15.61 -0.70 6.98
C LEU A 223 -16.99 -0.34 6.44
N ILE A 224 -17.14 -0.36 5.12
CA ILE A 224 -18.46 -0.35 4.47
C ILE A 224 -18.71 -1.74 3.90
N LEU A 225 -19.82 -2.33 4.31
CA LEU A 225 -20.18 -3.69 3.95
C LEU A 225 -20.81 -3.75 2.56
N SER A 226 -20.65 -4.90 1.90
CA SER A 226 -21.41 -5.20 0.70
C SER A 226 -22.88 -5.44 1.06
N LYS A 227 -23.79 -4.87 0.25
CA LYS A 227 -25.25 -5.01 0.45
C LYS A 227 -25.77 -6.41 0.08
N GLN A 228 -24.98 -7.16 -0.68
CA GLN A 228 -25.29 -8.51 -1.15
C GLN A 228 -24.01 -9.36 -1.12
N VAL A 229 -24.14 -10.68 -1.17
CA VAL A 229 -22.99 -11.55 -1.38
C VAL A 229 -22.38 -11.19 -2.75
N PRO A 230 -21.10 -10.81 -2.81
CA PRO A 230 -20.46 -10.42 -4.07
C PRO A 230 -20.28 -11.63 -4.98
N THR A 231 -20.06 -11.38 -6.26
CA THR A 231 -19.65 -12.44 -7.19
C THR A 231 -18.18 -12.79 -7.01
N TRP A 232 -17.37 -11.78 -6.68
CA TRP A 232 -15.92 -11.88 -6.58
C TRP A 232 -15.42 -11.53 -5.18
N ARG A 233 -14.55 -12.37 -4.64
CA ARG A 233 -13.73 -12.05 -3.47
C ARG A 233 -12.46 -11.37 -3.95
N VAL A 234 -12.09 -10.29 -3.30
CA VAL A 234 -10.79 -9.65 -3.47
C VAL A 234 -9.80 -10.26 -2.47
N LEU A 235 -8.62 -10.64 -2.95
CA LEU A 235 -7.50 -11.11 -2.16
C LEU A 235 -6.31 -10.19 -2.39
N THR A 236 -5.65 -9.75 -1.31
CA THR A 236 -4.34 -9.11 -1.38
C THR A 236 -3.26 -10.19 -1.26
N LEU A 237 -2.51 -10.39 -2.33
CA LEU A 237 -1.39 -11.33 -2.42
C LEU A 237 -0.08 -10.59 -2.14
N GLN A 238 0.88 -11.29 -1.54
CA GLN A 238 2.22 -10.76 -1.28
C GLN A 238 3.27 -11.57 -2.02
N LEU A 239 4.29 -10.88 -2.53
CA LEU A 239 5.52 -11.49 -3.06
C LEU A 239 6.72 -10.71 -2.49
N THR A 240 7.64 -11.39 -1.83
CA THR A 240 8.75 -10.75 -1.11
C THR A 240 10.07 -11.42 -1.50
N ASN A 241 11.13 -10.63 -1.58
CA ASN A 241 12.50 -11.15 -1.51
C ASN A 241 13.17 -10.55 -0.28
N ASP A 242 13.49 -11.41 0.69
CA ASP A 242 14.15 -11.10 1.95
C ASP A 242 15.61 -11.58 1.99
N HIS A 243 16.11 -12.13 0.89
CA HIS A 243 17.44 -12.70 0.76
C HIS A 243 18.30 -11.85 -0.18
N PHE A 244 18.64 -10.65 0.26
CA PHE A 244 19.58 -9.76 -0.44
C PHE A 244 20.51 -9.02 0.51
N LEU A 245 21.67 -8.62 -0.03
CA LEU A 245 22.64 -7.74 0.61
C LEU A 245 23.04 -6.66 -0.40
N ILE A 246 22.68 -5.40 -0.12
CA ILE A 246 23.05 -4.24 -0.93
C ILE A 246 24.45 -3.80 -0.49
N PRO A 247 25.46 -3.84 -1.38
CA PRO A 247 26.81 -3.40 -1.04
C PRO A 247 26.87 -1.91 -0.68
N PRO A 248 27.84 -1.49 0.15
CA PRO A 248 28.13 -0.08 0.38
C PRO A 248 28.38 0.67 -0.94
N GLY A 249 27.84 1.88 -1.05
CA GLY A 249 28.10 2.76 -2.18
C GLY A 249 27.44 2.39 -3.52
N ASP A 250 26.76 1.25 -3.64
CA ASP A 250 26.13 0.81 -4.90
C ASP A 250 24.96 1.76 -5.27
N PRO A 251 25.03 2.49 -6.39
CA PRO A 251 24.01 3.46 -6.74
C PRO A 251 22.77 2.84 -7.41
N ASN A 252 22.78 1.54 -7.73
CA ASN A 252 21.74 0.94 -8.57
C ASN A 252 21.60 -0.58 -8.38
N PHE A 253 21.57 -1.04 -7.14
CA PHE A 253 21.49 -2.46 -6.82
C PHE A 253 20.11 -3.02 -7.14
N ARG A 254 20.05 -4.15 -7.85
CA ARG A 254 18.81 -4.78 -8.33
C ARG A 254 18.44 -5.99 -7.49
N VAL A 255 17.18 -6.04 -7.03
CA VAL A 255 16.59 -7.20 -6.35
C VAL A 255 15.33 -7.61 -7.11
N GLU A 256 15.06 -8.91 -7.22
CA GLU A 256 13.85 -9.40 -7.87
C GLU A 256 13.17 -10.54 -7.10
N ALA A 257 11.87 -10.68 -7.32
CA ALA A 257 11.07 -11.79 -6.84
C ALA A 257 10.18 -12.27 -7.99
N ARG A 258 9.93 -13.59 -8.07
CA ARG A 258 9.06 -14.19 -9.09
C ARG A 258 8.13 -15.20 -8.44
N GLY A 259 6.92 -15.28 -8.97
CA GLY A 259 5.91 -16.24 -8.53
C GLY A 259 5.00 -16.64 -9.69
N THR A 260 4.26 -17.73 -9.55
CA THR A 260 3.23 -18.10 -10.54
C THR A 260 1.87 -18.16 -9.89
N LEU A 261 0.86 -17.67 -10.61
CA LEU A 261 -0.52 -17.72 -10.16
C LEU A 261 -1.03 -19.17 -10.15
N PRO A 262 -1.52 -19.70 -9.02
CA PRO A 262 -1.98 -21.08 -8.91
C PRO A 262 -3.35 -21.32 -9.56
N LYS A 263 -4.14 -20.26 -9.76
CA LYS A 263 -5.52 -20.30 -10.28
C LYS A 263 -5.74 -19.13 -11.24
N ASP A 264 -6.77 -19.26 -12.08
CA ASP A 264 -7.31 -18.16 -12.87
C ASP A 264 -7.77 -17.04 -11.93
N THR A 265 -7.43 -15.80 -12.24
CA THR A 265 -7.72 -14.65 -11.39
C THR A 265 -7.78 -13.36 -12.20
N THR A 266 -8.40 -12.31 -11.66
CA THR A 266 -8.39 -10.98 -12.28
C THR A 266 -7.53 -10.04 -11.46
N LEU A 267 -6.42 -9.56 -12.02
CA LEU A 267 -5.54 -8.58 -11.40
C LEU A 267 -6.21 -7.20 -11.36
N LEU A 268 -6.19 -6.55 -10.19
CA LEU A 268 -6.89 -5.30 -9.93
C LEU A 268 -5.94 -4.13 -9.67
N SER A 269 -4.90 -4.34 -8.86
CA SER A 269 -4.03 -3.27 -8.41
C SER A 269 -2.61 -3.76 -8.10
N PHE A 270 -1.71 -2.80 -7.89
CA PHE A 270 -0.36 -3.00 -7.39
C PHE A 270 -0.06 -2.05 -6.23
N MET A 271 0.74 -2.46 -5.26
CA MET A 271 1.31 -1.53 -4.28
C MET A 271 2.77 -1.94 -3.96
N PRO A 272 3.77 -1.26 -4.54
CA PRO A 272 5.17 -1.52 -4.21
C PRO A 272 5.53 -0.96 -2.85
N HIS A 273 6.40 -1.67 -2.13
CA HIS A 273 6.93 -1.23 -0.85
C HIS A 273 8.45 -1.49 -0.73
N MET A 274 9.19 -0.41 -0.43
CA MET A 274 10.62 -0.36 -0.14
C MET A 274 10.90 0.70 0.93
N HIS A 275 12.11 0.72 1.51
CA HIS A 275 12.53 1.77 2.44
C HIS A 275 13.28 2.92 1.73
N LEU A 276 14.17 3.60 2.45
CA LEU A 276 14.75 4.90 2.10
C LEU A 276 15.62 4.88 0.84
N ARG A 277 16.22 3.74 0.49
CA ARG A 277 17.12 3.59 -0.67
C ARG A 277 16.37 3.17 -1.91
N GLY A 278 15.12 2.72 -1.80
CA GLY A 278 14.29 2.36 -2.93
C GLY A 278 14.12 3.54 -3.90
N LYS A 279 14.36 3.31 -5.20
CA LYS A 279 14.30 4.37 -6.22
C LYS A 279 13.50 4.00 -7.47
N ARG A 280 13.35 2.71 -7.75
CA ARG A 280 12.55 2.21 -8.88
C ARG A 280 11.91 0.89 -8.53
N PHE A 281 10.67 0.70 -8.97
CA PHE A 281 9.96 -0.57 -8.87
C PHE A 281 9.29 -0.94 -10.18
N GLU A 282 9.30 -2.23 -10.53
CA GLU A 282 8.65 -2.76 -11.73
C GLU A 282 7.79 -3.98 -11.40
N TYR A 283 6.65 -4.07 -12.09
CA TYR A 283 5.77 -5.24 -12.11
C TYR A 283 5.64 -5.72 -13.54
N ASN A 284 5.90 -7.01 -13.77
CA ASN A 284 5.92 -7.59 -15.10
C ASN A 284 5.19 -8.94 -15.15
N LEU A 285 4.70 -9.30 -16.33
CA LEU A 285 4.44 -10.69 -16.70
C LEU A 285 5.63 -11.28 -17.43
N ILE A 286 5.95 -12.54 -17.14
CA ILE A 286 6.96 -13.30 -17.86
C ILE A 286 6.27 -14.31 -18.77
N HIS A 287 6.44 -14.13 -20.08
CA HIS A 287 5.97 -15.07 -21.09
C HIS A 287 7.11 -16.01 -21.50
N ARG A 288 6.94 -17.31 -21.23
CA ARG A 288 7.94 -18.32 -21.59
C ARG A 288 7.76 -18.75 -23.04
N ASN A 289 8.71 -18.46 -23.91
CA ASN A 289 8.71 -18.99 -25.28
C ASN A 289 9.36 -20.38 -25.31
N LYS A 290 8.53 -21.42 -25.47
CA LYS A 290 8.98 -22.82 -25.55
C LYS A 290 9.64 -23.19 -26.90
N HIS A 291 9.68 -22.29 -27.87
CA HIS A 291 10.14 -22.56 -29.24
C HIS A 291 11.46 -21.88 -29.62
N ALA A 292 12.11 -21.15 -28.71
CA ALA A 292 13.44 -20.60 -28.98
C ALA A 292 14.48 -21.73 -28.98
N ALA A 293 15.18 -21.88 -30.11
CA ALA A 293 16.13 -22.94 -30.45
C ALA A 293 17.18 -23.24 -29.36
N GLY A 294 16.82 -24.08 -28.38
CA GLY A 294 17.71 -24.58 -27.34
C GLY A 294 17.96 -23.66 -26.14
N LYS A 295 17.28 -22.51 -26.02
CA LYS A 295 17.30 -21.67 -24.80
C LYS A 295 15.90 -21.13 -24.53
N PRO A 296 15.38 -21.16 -23.29
CA PRO A 296 14.12 -20.50 -22.99
C PRO A 296 14.30 -18.99 -23.18
N ALA A 297 13.72 -18.44 -24.24
CA ALA A 297 13.57 -17.01 -24.39
C ALA A 297 12.35 -16.60 -23.56
N TYR A 298 12.52 -15.55 -22.75
CA TYR A 298 11.44 -14.94 -21.99
C TYR A 298 11.12 -13.60 -22.61
N GLU A 299 9.84 -13.35 -22.86
CA GLU A 299 9.34 -12.01 -23.15
C GLU A 299 8.82 -11.40 -21.84
N ILE A 300 9.29 -10.20 -21.53
CA ILE A 300 8.85 -9.44 -20.35
C ILE A 300 7.80 -8.45 -20.84
N GLU A 301 6.57 -8.59 -20.32
CA GLU A 301 5.51 -7.62 -20.54
C GLU A 301 5.37 -6.72 -19.31
N PRO A 302 5.72 -5.43 -19.40
CA PRO A 302 5.63 -4.53 -18.27
C PRO A 302 4.18 -4.16 -17.96
N LEU A 303 3.81 -4.21 -16.68
CA LEU A 303 2.48 -3.83 -16.17
C LEU A 303 2.51 -2.48 -15.46
N LEU A 304 3.59 -2.20 -14.74
CA LEU A 304 3.80 -0.95 -13.99
C LEU A 304 5.29 -0.70 -13.83
N HIS A 305 5.74 0.51 -14.15
CA HIS A 305 7.06 1.03 -13.76
C HIS A 305 6.85 2.24 -12.85
N VAL A 306 7.56 2.31 -11.73
CA VAL A 306 7.44 3.38 -10.74
C VAL A 306 8.80 4.01 -10.46
N ASN A 307 8.89 5.34 -10.54
CA ASN A 307 9.98 6.12 -9.95
C ASN A 307 9.70 6.27 -8.44
N TYR A 308 10.16 5.30 -7.64
CA TYR A 308 9.72 5.13 -6.26
C TYR A 308 10.19 6.27 -5.35
N HIS A 309 9.33 6.66 -4.41
CA HIS A 309 9.65 7.64 -3.38
C HIS A 309 9.06 7.21 -2.03
N PHE A 310 9.90 7.02 -1.02
CA PHE A 310 9.51 6.45 0.28
C PHE A 310 8.36 7.20 0.98
N HIS A 311 8.29 8.52 0.88
CA HIS A 311 7.19 9.29 1.50
C HIS A 311 5.88 9.29 0.68
N ARG A 312 5.80 8.53 -0.42
CA ARG A 312 4.67 8.45 -1.35
C ARG A 312 4.42 7.01 -1.80
N GLN A 313 3.80 6.24 -0.92
CA GLN A 313 3.54 4.82 -1.10
C GLN A 313 2.04 4.63 -1.35
N MET A 314 1.69 4.60 -2.63
CA MET A 314 0.30 4.57 -3.09
C MET A 314 0.03 3.29 -3.87
N SER A 315 -1.23 2.85 -3.86
CA SER A 315 -1.69 1.78 -4.74
C SER A 315 -1.91 2.30 -6.16
N TYR A 316 -1.66 1.46 -7.15
CA TYR A 316 -1.87 1.73 -8.57
C TYR A 316 -3.00 0.82 -9.06
N ARG A 317 -4.22 1.37 -9.17
CA ARG A 317 -5.44 0.62 -9.52
C ARG A 317 -5.58 0.58 -11.03
N LEU A 318 -5.57 -0.61 -11.64
CA LEU A 318 -5.70 -0.74 -13.08
C LEU A 318 -7.02 -0.10 -13.55
N ALA A 319 -6.94 0.76 -14.56
CA ALA A 319 -8.12 1.34 -15.20
C ALA A 319 -9.00 0.24 -15.85
N GLN A 320 -8.35 -0.83 -16.30
CA GLN A 320 -8.99 -2.04 -16.80
C GLN A 320 -8.39 -3.25 -16.08
N PRO A 321 -9.14 -3.88 -15.15
CA PRO A 321 -8.73 -5.12 -14.52
C PRO A 321 -8.31 -6.18 -15.55
N ARG A 322 -7.27 -6.94 -15.24
CA ARG A 322 -6.65 -7.87 -16.19
C ARG A 322 -6.84 -9.31 -15.77
N PHE A 323 -7.58 -10.08 -16.57
CA PHE A 323 -7.70 -11.52 -16.36
C PHE A 323 -6.38 -12.23 -16.67
N LEU A 324 -5.94 -13.09 -15.75
CA LEU A 324 -4.71 -13.89 -15.83
C LEU A 324 -5.04 -15.37 -15.61
N LYS A 325 -4.40 -16.24 -16.39
CA LYS A 325 -4.59 -17.69 -16.30
C LYS A 325 -3.72 -18.28 -15.18
N ALA A 326 -4.18 -19.40 -14.63
CA ALA A 326 -3.34 -20.25 -13.81
C ALA A 326 -2.02 -20.59 -14.55
N GLY A 327 -0.90 -20.49 -13.84
CA GLY A 327 0.44 -20.66 -14.39
C GLY A 327 1.10 -19.39 -14.93
N THR A 328 0.38 -18.27 -15.06
CA THR A 328 1.00 -16.98 -15.40
C THR A 328 2.09 -16.64 -14.38
N GLU A 329 3.27 -16.27 -14.88
CA GLU A 329 4.43 -15.89 -14.07
C GLU A 329 4.47 -14.37 -13.89
N LEU A 330 4.46 -13.95 -12.62
CA LEU A 330 4.60 -12.58 -12.18
C LEU A 330 6.04 -12.33 -11.77
N GLN A 331 6.57 -11.16 -12.10
CA GLN A 331 7.86 -10.68 -11.63
C GLN A 331 7.69 -9.30 -11.02
N ALA A 332 8.36 -9.12 -9.89
CA ALA A 332 8.59 -7.83 -9.27
C ALA A 332 10.08 -7.54 -9.26
N VAL A 333 10.47 -6.29 -9.52
CA VAL A 333 11.88 -5.89 -9.51
C VAL A 333 12.03 -4.54 -8.81
N ALA A 334 12.93 -4.50 -7.84
CA ALA A 334 13.28 -3.33 -7.05
C ALA A 334 14.70 -2.88 -7.38
N TRP A 335 14.92 -1.56 -7.33
CA TRP A 335 16.26 -0.96 -7.38
C TRP A 335 16.50 -0.04 -6.21
N TYR A 336 17.70 -0.12 -5.67
CA TYR A 336 18.15 0.64 -4.52
C TYR A 336 19.36 1.52 -4.87
N ASP A 337 19.42 2.71 -4.28
CA ASP A 337 20.58 3.60 -4.32
C ASP A 337 21.19 3.69 -2.91
N ASN A 338 22.23 2.90 -2.67
CA ASN A 338 23.03 2.92 -1.44
C ASN A 338 24.29 3.81 -1.58
N SER A 339 24.31 4.72 -2.56
CA SER A 339 25.43 5.65 -2.73
C SER A 339 25.32 6.89 -1.85
N GLU A 340 26.43 7.62 -1.70
CA GLU A 340 26.48 8.92 -1.02
C GLU A 340 25.64 10.01 -1.71
N LYS A 341 25.23 9.79 -2.97
CA LYS A 341 24.45 10.76 -3.76
C LYS A 341 22.96 10.69 -3.46
N ASN A 342 22.48 9.62 -2.82
CA ASN A 342 21.10 9.50 -2.41
C ASN A 342 20.87 10.32 -1.13
N PRO A 343 20.12 11.44 -1.18
CA PRO A 343 19.89 12.29 0.00
C PRO A 343 19.05 11.61 1.09
N HIS A 344 18.40 10.49 0.77
CA HIS A 344 17.62 9.70 1.72
C HIS A 344 18.43 8.58 2.38
N ASN A 345 19.65 8.31 1.91
CA ASN A 345 20.48 7.24 2.46
C ASN A 345 21.09 7.65 3.81
N PRO A 346 20.72 7.01 4.93
CA PRO A 346 21.23 7.38 6.24
C PRO A 346 22.69 6.95 6.47
N ASP A 347 23.15 5.92 5.77
CA ASP A 347 24.51 5.39 5.88
C ASP A 347 24.93 4.69 4.57
N PRO A 348 25.68 5.37 3.68
CA PRO A 348 26.17 4.80 2.43
C PRO A 348 27.36 3.85 2.61
N GLY A 349 27.99 3.83 3.79
CA GLY A 349 29.10 2.93 4.12
C GLY A 349 28.66 1.54 4.58
N ALA A 350 27.39 1.39 4.95
CA ALA A 350 26.83 0.13 5.42
C ALA A 350 26.48 -0.84 4.28
N THR A 351 26.66 -2.13 4.56
CA THR A 351 25.99 -3.19 3.80
C THR A 351 24.56 -3.28 4.33
N VAL A 352 23.57 -3.20 3.43
CA VAL A 352 22.15 -3.14 3.81
C VAL A 352 21.48 -4.48 3.51
N ARG A 353 20.63 -4.95 4.41
CA ARG A 353 19.91 -6.22 4.30
C ARG A 353 18.40 -6.00 4.41
N TRP A 354 17.64 -7.06 4.21
CA TRP A 354 16.22 -7.03 4.57
C TRP A 354 16.03 -6.81 6.09
N GLY A 355 15.15 -5.90 6.47
CA GLY A 355 14.83 -5.62 7.87
C GLY A 355 13.61 -4.72 8.05
N GLU A 356 13.08 -4.67 9.27
CA GLU A 356 11.87 -3.92 9.62
C GLU A 356 12.11 -2.41 9.71
N GLN A 357 13.31 -1.98 10.07
CA GLN A 357 13.61 -0.57 10.31
C GLN A 357 13.85 0.16 8.99
N THR A 358 13.48 1.45 8.94
CA THR A 358 13.57 2.25 7.70
C THR A 358 14.99 2.44 7.17
N TYR A 359 16.00 2.25 8.03
CA TYR A 359 17.42 2.26 7.64
C TYR A 359 17.94 0.91 7.15
N ASP A 360 17.24 -0.20 7.41
CA ASP A 360 17.36 -1.45 6.65
C ASP A 360 16.62 -1.28 5.30
N GLU A 361 16.39 -2.37 4.56
CA GLU A 361 15.55 -2.34 3.35
C GLU A 361 14.45 -3.40 3.34
N MET A 362 13.47 -3.18 2.46
CA MET A 362 12.44 -4.15 2.14
C MET A 362 12.22 -4.25 0.63
N MET A 363 11.87 -5.45 0.17
CA MET A 363 11.25 -5.66 -1.14
C MET A 363 9.93 -6.39 -0.92
N VAL A 364 8.85 -5.64 -0.70
CA VAL A 364 7.51 -6.21 -0.52
C VAL A 364 6.60 -5.73 -1.63
N VAL A 365 5.88 -6.69 -2.20
CA VAL A 365 5.03 -6.49 -3.37
C VAL A 365 3.64 -6.90 -2.98
N PHE A 366 2.66 -6.02 -3.17
CA PHE A 366 1.26 -6.36 -2.99
C PHE A 366 0.50 -6.33 -4.32
N PHE A 367 -0.38 -7.30 -4.50
CA PHE A 367 -1.30 -7.39 -5.64
C PHE A 367 -2.70 -7.61 -5.11
N ASP A 368 -3.66 -6.80 -5.53
CA ASP A 368 -5.06 -7.16 -5.33
C ASP A 368 -5.56 -7.95 -6.53
N VAL A 369 -6.22 -9.07 -6.26
CA VAL A 369 -6.80 -9.94 -7.27
C VAL A 369 -8.23 -10.33 -6.94
N ALA A 370 -9.09 -10.43 -7.95
CA ALA A 370 -10.45 -10.93 -7.84
C ALA A 370 -10.52 -12.42 -8.21
N VAL A 371 -11.09 -13.21 -7.30
CA VAL A 371 -11.36 -14.66 -7.45
C VAL A 371 -12.84 -14.94 -7.16
N PRO A 372 -13.42 -16.08 -7.57
CA PRO A 372 -14.80 -16.41 -7.23
C PRO A 372 -15.06 -16.30 -5.72
N ALA A 373 -16.20 -15.77 -5.30
CA ALA A 373 -16.50 -15.50 -3.88
C ALA A 373 -16.33 -16.73 -2.95
N SER A 374 -16.50 -17.94 -3.48
CA SER A 374 -16.32 -19.19 -2.71
C SER A 374 -14.85 -19.60 -2.49
N MET A 375 -13.89 -18.87 -3.09
CA MET A 375 -12.45 -19.15 -2.95
C MET A 375 -11.91 -18.47 -1.69
N ASP A 376 -11.21 -19.20 -0.84
CA ASP A 376 -10.40 -18.61 0.22
C ASP A 376 -8.91 -18.57 -0.16
N LYS A 377 -8.13 -17.73 0.54
CA LYS A 377 -6.72 -17.50 0.23
C LYS A 377 -5.88 -18.77 0.39
N GLN A 378 -6.11 -19.58 1.42
CA GLN A 378 -5.35 -20.82 1.62
C GLN A 378 -5.59 -21.79 0.45
N ARG A 379 -6.85 -21.99 0.05
CA ARG A 379 -7.21 -22.82 -1.11
C ARG A 379 -6.74 -22.24 -2.44
N PHE A 380 -6.66 -20.92 -2.56
CA PHE A 380 -6.11 -20.27 -3.76
C PHE A 380 -4.70 -20.79 -4.05
N PHE A 381 -3.84 -20.90 -3.02
CA PHE A 381 -2.47 -21.39 -3.17
C PHE A 381 -2.32 -22.90 -3.36
N ILE A 382 -3.38 -23.70 -3.15
CA ILE A 382 -3.37 -25.14 -3.41
C ILE A 382 -3.46 -25.40 -4.92
N ARG A 383 -2.36 -25.83 -5.51
CA ARG A 383 -2.30 -26.26 -6.91
C ARG A 383 -3.10 -27.56 -7.10
N PRO A 384 -3.88 -27.70 -8.19
CA PRO A 384 -4.44 -28.99 -8.55
C PRO A 384 -3.31 -30.02 -8.67
N LYS A 385 -3.54 -31.25 -8.20
CA LYS A 385 -2.66 -32.36 -8.58
C LYS A 385 -2.89 -32.59 -10.09
N ASN A 386 -1.84 -32.44 -10.88
CA ASN A 386 -1.86 -32.71 -12.32
C ASN A 386 -2.12 -34.19 -12.59
#